data_AF-A0AAX4FM37-F1
#
_entry.id   AF-A0AAX4FM37-F1
#
_cell.length_a   1.000
_cell.length_b   1.000
_cell.length_c   1.000
_cell.angle_alpha   90.00
_cell.angle_beta   90.00
_cell.angle_gamma   90.00
#
_symmetry.space_group_name_H-M   'P 1'
#
loop_
_entity.id
_entity.type
_entity.pdbx_description
1 polymer ?
#
loop_
_entity_poly.entity_id
_entity_poly.type
_entity_poly.pdbx_seq_one_letter_code
_entity_poly.pdbx_strand_id
1 'polypeptide(L)'
;MAIANASTTTSSTYAVGQLWRCRGRSAAETPLLLINQIDTHPQGGQILHVTISDVQVRHAGMPNGTLDTLPHIPVIAQTLERSAAEHVGDSTPNQAYLPGYAEWKAAFDAGRAGSFGIAVSEILDIVEGQLAKRG
;
A
#
# COMPACT_ATOMS: atom_id res chain seq x y z
N MET A 1 -46.37 -11.33 11.22
CA MET A 1 -45.28 -11.59 10.27
C MET A 1 -44.57 -10.27 10.03
N ALA A 2 -43.40 -10.05 10.60
CA ALA A 2 -42.62 -8.83 10.39
C ALA A 2 -41.21 -9.26 9.99
N ILE A 3 -40.82 -8.91 8.77
CA ILE A 3 -39.47 -9.09 8.25
C ILE A 3 -38.59 -8.00 8.84
N ALA A 4 -37.60 -8.38 9.65
CA ALA A 4 -36.55 -7.47 10.07
C ALA A 4 -35.57 -7.31 8.91
N ASN A 5 -35.49 -6.12 8.34
CA ASN A 5 -34.41 -5.74 7.44
C ASN A 5 -33.12 -5.68 8.26
N ALA A 6 -32.26 -6.67 8.09
CA ALA A 6 -30.88 -6.59 8.55
C ALA A 6 -30.13 -5.62 7.64
N SER A 7 -29.91 -4.39 8.11
CA SER A 7 -28.91 -3.50 7.54
C SER A 7 -27.54 -4.12 7.80
N THR A 8 -26.99 -4.81 6.80
CA THR A 8 -25.62 -5.30 6.85
C THR A 8 -24.69 -4.10 6.76
N THR A 9 -24.35 -3.51 7.90
CA THR A 9 -23.17 -2.66 8.00
C THR A 9 -21.97 -3.56 7.69
N THR A 10 -21.48 -3.53 6.46
CA THR A 10 -20.17 -4.11 6.13
C THR A 10 -19.15 -3.37 6.97
N SER A 11 -18.75 -3.98 8.09
CA SER A 11 -17.55 -3.59 8.82
C SER A 11 -16.42 -3.50 7.80
N SER A 12 -15.79 -2.33 7.66
CA SER A 12 -14.62 -2.23 6.81
C SER A 12 -13.54 -3.14 7.39
N THR A 13 -13.06 -4.09 6.59
CA THR A 13 -11.99 -5.03 6.98
C THR A 13 -10.68 -4.30 7.32
N TYR A 14 -10.52 -3.07 6.82
CA TYR A 14 -9.28 -2.31 6.91
C TYR A 14 -9.45 -1.04 7.73
N ALA A 15 -8.46 -0.76 8.57
CA ALA A 15 -8.40 0.43 9.40
C ALA A 15 -7.00 1.07 9.33
N VAL A 16 -6.98 2.40 9.52
CA VAL A 16 -5.72 3.13 9.69
C VAL A 16 -4.96 2.60 10.90
N GLY A 17 -3.66 2.41 10.73
CA GLY A 17 -2.76 1.88 11.74
C GLY A 17 -2.55 0.36 11.68
N GLN A 18 -3.37 -0.38 10.92
CA GLN A 18 -3.14 -1.82 10.80
C GLN A 18 -1.83 -2.12 10.06
N LEU A 19 -1.10 -3.10 10.58
CA LEU A 19 0.17 -3.59 10.08
C LEU A 19 0.02 -5.04 9.57
N TRP A 20 0.46 -5.27 8.35
CA TRP A 20 0.30 -6.54 7.64
C TRP A 20 1.65 -7.06 7.17
N ARG A 21 1.92 -8.34 7.38
CA ARG A 21 3.05 -9.04 6.78
C ARG A 21 2.64 -9.54 5.41
N CYS A 22 3.45 -9.28 4.39
CA CYS A 22 3.21 -9.73 3.02
C CYS A 22 4.27 -10.72 2.57
N ARG A 23 3.95 -11.55 1.57
CA ARG A 23 4.95 -12.32 0.84
C ARG A 23 5.76 -11.38 -0.07
N GLY A 24 7.09 -11.39 0.06
CA GLY A 24 8.00 -10.65 -0.81
C GLY A 24 8.37 -11.37 -2.10
N ARG A 25 9.36 -10.85 -2.82
CA ARG A 25 9.83 -11.40 -4.12
C ARG A 25 10.55 -12.74 -3.97
N SER A 26 11.08 -13.01 -2.78
CA SER A 26 11.70 -14.28 -2.40
C SER A 26 11.20 -14.75 -1.03
N ALA A 27 11.43 -16.01 -0.69
CA ALA A 27 11.03 -16.56 0.61
C ALA A 27 11.71 -15.88 1.83
N ALA A 28 12.85 -15.22 1.62
CA ALA A 28 13.56 -14.48 2.66
C ALA A 28 13.08 -13.03 2.81
N GLU A 29 12.33 -12.50 1.84
CA GLU A 29 11.80 -11.14 1.87
C GLU A 29 10.37 -11.18 2.43
N THR A 30 10.15 -10.54 3.58
CA THR A 30 8.85 -10.52 4.27
C THR A 30 8.43 -9.09 4.59
N PRO A 31 8.00 -8.31 3.58
CA PRO A 31 7.70 -6.89 3.76
C PRO A 31 6.57 -6.67 4.76
N LEU A 32 6.62 -5.52 5.44
CA LEU A 32 5.52 -5.00 6.23
C LEU A 32 4.77 -3.91 5.46
N LEU A 33 3.44 -3.93 5.55
CA LEU A 33 2.53 -2.96 4.96
C LEU A 33 1.73 -2.30 6.09
N LEU A 34 1.95 -1.00 6.29
CA LEU A 34 1.23 -0.18 7.27
C LEU A 34 0.19 0.69 6.56
N ILE A 35 -1.07 0.62 6.97
CA ILE A 35 -2.13 1.48 6.44
C ILE A 35 -2.07 2.86 7.11
N ASN A 36 -1.64 3.89 6.37
CA ASN A 36 -1.51 5.25 6.89
C ASN A 36 -2.81 6.05 6.80
N GLN A 37 -3.54 5.87 5.71
CA GLN A 37 -4.78 6.59 5.41
C GLN A 37 -5.66 5.75 4.49
N ILE A 38 -6.97 5.97 4.57
CA ILE A 38 -7.95 5.33 3.70
C ILE A 38 -8.82 6.40 3.04
N ASP A 39 -8.78 6.43 1.72
CA ASP A 39 -9.66 7.26 0.90
C ASP A 39 -10.76 6.38 0.26
N THR A 40 -11.88 6.99 -0.13
CA THR A 40 -12.91 6.33 -0.92
C THR A 40 -12.75 6.70 -2.39
N HIS A 41 -12.65 5.70 -3.26
CA HIS A 41 -12.57 5.94 -4.69
C HIS A 41 -13.92 6.49 -5.22
N PRO A 42 -13.94 7.46 -6.17
CA PRO A 42 -15.19 8.04 -6.67
C PRO A 42 -16.16 7.05 -7.30
N GLN A 43 -15.65 5.94 -7.83
CA GLN A 43 -16.44 4.84 -8.40
C GLN A 43 -16.81 3.76 -7.36
N GLY A 44 -16.53 3.99 -6.08
CA GLY A 44 -16.71 3.03 -5.00
C GLY A 44 -15.45 2.21 -4.69
N GLY A 45 -15.39 1.68 -3.47
CA GLY A 45 -14.22 0.95 -2.94
C GLY A 45 -13.25 1.85 -2.17
N GLN A 46 -12.32 1.21 -1.46
CA GLN A 46 -11.31 1.88 -0.63
C GLN A 46 -9.97 1.92 -1.33
N ILE A 47 -9.28 3.04 -1.21
CA ILE A 47 -7.86 3.22 -1.55
C ILE A 47 -7.11 3.27 -0.23
N LEU A 48 -6.21 2.33 -0.03
CA LEU A 48 -5.36 2.23 1.14
C LEU A 48 -4.03 2.90 0.79
N HIS A 49 -3.69 3.98 1.49
CA HIS A 49 -2.40 4.63 1.36
C HIS A 49 -1.45 4.00 2.36
N VAL A 50 -0.45 3.28 1.87
CA VAL A 50 0.39 2.43 2.72
C VAL A 50 1.85 2.84 2.69
N THR A 51 2.55 2.56 3.78
CA THR A 51 4.00 2.46 3.80
C THR A 51 4.39 1.00 3.68
N ILE A 52 5.39 0.70 2.85
CA ILE A 52 5.99 -0.63 2.77
C ILE A 52 7.39 -0.58 3.35
N SER A 53 7.70 -1.40 4.35
CA SER A 53 9.01 -1.45 5.01
C SER A 53 9.54 -2.89 5.07
N ASP A 54 10.75 -3.05 5.63
CA ASP A 54 11.48 -4.32 5.68
C ASP A 54 11.74 -4.90 4.28
N VAL A 55 12.11 -4.02 3.36
CA VAL A 55 12.44 -4.35 1.97
C VAL A 55 13.88 -3.98 1.66
N GLN A 56 14.38 -4.42 0.51
CA GLN A 56 15.63 -3.92 -0.05
C GLN A 56 15.41 -3.58 -1.52
N VAL A 57 15.14 -2.30 -1.79
CA VAL A 57 14.85 -1.80 -3.14
C VAL A 57 16.08 -1.09 -3.69
N ARG A 58 16.63 -1.56 -4.81
CA ARG A 58 17.77 -0.88 -5.46
C ARG A 58 17.38 0.51 -5.94
N HIS A 59 18.23 1.49 -5.62
CA HIS A 59 18.05 2.89 -5.98
C HIS A 59 19.40 3.51 -6.37
N ALA A 60 19.58 3.82 -7.65
CA ALA A 60 20.88 4.20 -8.18
C ALA A 60 21.39 5.58 -7.71
N GLY A 61 20.48 6.45 -7.25
CA GLY A 61 20.80 7.77 -6.69
C GLY A 61 21.07 7.81 -5.17
N MET A 62 21.03 6.69 -4.45
CA MET A 62 21.23 6.66 -3.00
C MET A 62 22.68 6.30 -2.63
N PRO A 63 23.26 6.88 -1.56
CA PRO A 63 24.64 6.58 -1.14
C PRO A 63 24.92 5.08 -0.91
N ASN A 64 23.94 4.38 -0.31
CA ASN A 64 24.04 2.94 -0.04
C ASN A 64 23.46 2.07 -1.17
N GLY A 65 23.00 2.69 -2.26
CA GLY A 65 22.44 1.99 -3.42
C GLY A 65 21.08 1.33 -3.21
N THR A 66 20.51 1.36 -2.01
CA THR A 66 19.19 0.76 -1.69
C THR A 66 18.33 1.64 -0.78
N LEU A 67 17.02 1.39 -0.80
CA LEU A 67 16.02 1.88 0.15
C LEU A 67 15.46 0.69 0.94
N ASP A 68 15.15 0.92 2.21
CA ASP A 68 14.52 -0.07 3.10
C ASP A 68 13.01 0.14 3.29
N THR A 69 12.52 1.29 2.83
CA THR A 69 11.16 1.76 3.06
C THR A 69 10.66 2.51 1.83
N LEU A 70 9.43 2.24 1.43
CA LEU A 70 8.65 3.01 0.45
C LEU A 70 7.55 3.78 1.22
N PRO A 71 7.71 5.10 1.43
CA PRO A 71 6.84 5.86 2.33
C PRO A 71 5.38 5.91 1.90
N HIS A 72 5.10 5.92 0.60
CA HIS A 72 3.75 6.04 0.07
C HIS A 72 3.55 5.16 -1.17
N ILE A 73 2.64 4.19 -1.05
CA ILE A 73 2.14 3.37 -2.14
C ILE A 73 0.61 3.30 -2.02
N PRO A 74 -0.17 3.77 -3.00
CA PRO A 74 -1.62 3.62 -3.01
C PRO A 74 -2.02 2.23 -3.52
N VAL A 75 -2.79 1.48 -2.73
CA VAL A 75 -3.23 0.11 -3.05
C VAL A 75 -4.73 -0.07 -2.81
N ILE A 76 -5.31 -1.14 -3.35
CA ILE A 76 -6.67 -1.59 -2.99
C ILE A 76 -6.60 -2.93 -2.22
N ALA A 77 -7.73 -3.35 -1.64
CA ALA A 77 -7.85 -4.61 -0.88
C ALA A 77 -7.24 -5.83 -1.60
N GLN A 78 -7.41 -5.91 -2.92
CA GLN A 78 -6.89 -6.99 -3.75
C GLN A 78 -5.36 -7.17 -3.63
N THR A 79 -4.62 -6.09 -3.35
CA THR A 79 -3.16 -6.16 -3.12
C THR A 79 -2.84 -7.00 -1.90
N LEU A 80 -3.58 -6.84 -0.79
CA LEU A 80 -3.37 -7.63 0.42
C LEU A 80 -3.72 -9.11 0.19
N GLU A 81 -4.82 -9.38 -0.51
CA GLU A 81 -5.24 -10.74 -0.90
C GLU A 81 -4.17 -11.45 -1.74
N ARG A 82 -3.69 -10.79 -2.80
CA ARG A 82 -2.65 -11.35 -3.69
C ARG A 82 -1.30 -11.50 -3.02
N SER A 83 -1.04 -10.72 -1.98
CA SER A 83 0.20 -10.77 -1.21
C SER A 83 0.20 -11.84 -0.12
N ALA A 84 -0.88 -12.63 0.01
CA ALA A 84 -1.11 -13.51 1.14
C ALA A 84 -0.87 -12.78 2.47
N ALA A 85 -1.43 -11.58 2.59
CA ALA A 85 -1.15 -10.70 3.71
C ALA A 85 -1.77 -11.23 5.00
N GLU A 86 -0.99 -11.21 6.08
CA GLU A 86 -1.41 -11.60 7.41
C GLU A 86 -1.37 -10.39 8.34
N HIS A 87 -2.45 -10.12 9.06
CA HIS A 87 -2.48 -9.06 10.05
C HIS A 87 -1.55 -9.43 11.21
N VAL A 88 -0.57 -8.58 11.50
CA VAL A 88 0.45 -8.84 12.53
C VAL A 88 0.42 -7.87 13.70
N GLY A 89 -0.49 -6.89 13.66
CA GLY A 89 -0.73 -5.94 14.74
C GLY A 89 -1.04 -4.55 14.23
N ASP A 90 -0.90 -3.56 15.11
CA ASP A 90 -1.15 -2.16 14.81
C ASP A 90 0.10 -1.32 15.07
N SER A 91 0.27 -0.25 14.31
CA SER A 91 1.33 0.74 14.47
C SER A 91 0.80 2.13 14.16
N THR A 92 1.43 3.16 14.73
CA THR A 92 1.04 4.55 14.46
C THR A 92 1.63 5.02 13.11
N PRO A 93 0.80 5.47 12.16
CA PRO A 93 1.30 6.12 10.94
C PRO A 93 2.19 7.31 11.27
N ASN A 94 3.31 7.46 10.54
CA ASN A 94 4.12 8.66 10.60
C ASN A 94 3.79 9.60 9.43
N GLN A 95 4.36 10.82 9.41
CA GLN A 95 4.05 11.82 8.39
C GLN A 95 4.86 11.70 7.09
N ALA A 96 5.75 10.70 6.95
CA ALA A 96 6.63 10.57 5.78
C ALA A 96 5.89 10.26 4.48
N TYR A 97 4.65 9.73 4.55
CA TYR A 97 3.83 9.46 3.37
C TYR A 97 3.18 10.73 2.77
N LEU A 98 3.08 11.82 3.54
CA LEU A 98 2.30 13.01 3.15
C LEU A 98 2.76 13.66 1.83
N PRO A 99 4.06 13.81 1.53
CA PRO A 99 4.49 14.37 0.25
C PRO A 99 4.05 13.53 -0.95
N GLY A 100 4.26 12.20 -0.89
CA GLY A 100 3.84 11.27 -1.95
C GLY A 100 2.33 11.22 -2.10
N TYR A 101 1.59 11.28 -1.00
CA TYR A 101 0.13 11.38 -1.02
C TYR A 101 -0.36 12.65 -1.71
N ALA A 102 0.24 13.81 -1.41
CA ALA A 102 -0.15 15.06 -2.05
C ALA A 102 0.09 15.04 -3.57
N GLU A 103 1.23 14.53 -4.01
CA GLU A 103 1.55 14.35 -5.44
C GLU A 103 0.57 13.39 -6.12
N TRP A 104 0.37 12.21 -5.52
CA TRP A 104 -0.58 11.23 -6.02
C TRP A 104 -1.99 11.80 -6.11
N LYS A 105 -2.47 12.51 -5.08
CA LYS A 105 -3.83 13.04 -5.04
C LYS A 105 -4.07 14.04 -6.16
N ALA A 106 -3.12 14.95 -6.39
CA ALA A 106 -3.19 15.90 -7.50
C ALA A 106 -3.22 15.20 -8.87
N ALA A 107 -2.44 14.13 -9.04
CA ALA A 107 -2.45 13.34 -10.27
C ALA A 107 -3.73 12.50 -10.43
N PHE A 108 -4.24 11.94 -9.34
CA PHE A 108 -5.47 11.14 -9.30
C PHE A 108 -6.69 12.00 -9.66
N ASP A 109 -6.80 13.20 -9.07
CA ASP A 109 -7.88 14.16 -9.38
C ASP A 109 -7.85 14.61 -10.85
N ALA A 110 -6.67 14.59 -11.47
CA ALA A 110 -6.50 14.87 -12.89
C ALA A 110 -6.64 13.64 -13.80
N GLY A 111 -7.00 12.47 -13.25
CA GLY A 111 -7.16 11.22 -14.01
C GLY A 111 -5.84 10.59 -14.48
N ARG A 112 -4.70 10.96 -13.88
CA ARG A 112 -3.35 10.52 -14.27
C ARG A 112 -2.67 9.58 -13.26
N ALA A 113 -3.33 9.27 -12.17
CA ALA A 113 -2.85 8.28 -11.20
C ALA A 113 -3.96 7.31 -10.82
N GLY A 114 -3.54 6.16 -10.27
CA GLY A 114 -4.42 5.11 -9.79
C GLY A 114 -3.85 4.44 -8.54
N SER A 115 -4.41 3.29 -8.19
CA SER A 115 -3.94 2.46 -7.08
C SER A 115 -3.55 1.08 -7.59
N PHE A 116 -2.58 0.42 -6.95
CA PHE A 116 -2.19 -0.94 -7.30
C PHE A 116 -3.22 -1.96 -6.78
N GLY A 117 -3.52 -2.96 -7.62
CA GLY A 117 -4.31 -4.16 -7.27
C GLY A 117 -3.55 -5.48 -7.52
N ILE A 118 -2.22 -5.41 -7.51
CA ILE A 118 -1.27 -6.50 -7.73
C ILE A 118 -0.53 -6.83 -6.43
N ALA A 119 0.21 -7.94 -6.35
CA ALA A 119 0.91 -8.31 -5.12
C ALA A 119 2.02 -7.31 -4.77
N VAL A 120 2.34 -7.18 -3.47
CA VAL A 120 3.44 -6.34 -2.97
C VAL A 120 4.77 -6.71 -3.64
N SER A 121 5.05 -7.99 -3.87
CA SER A 121 6.24 -8.43 -4.60
C SER A 121 6.34 -7.82 -6.01
N GLU A 122 5.22 -7.76 -6.73
CA GLU A 122 5.16 -7.18 -8.08
C GLU A 122 5.32 -5.64 -8.04
N ILE A 123 4.76 -4.98 -7.02
CA ILE A 123 4.99 -3.55 -6.78
C ILE A 123 6.49 -3.28 -6.55
N LEU A 124 7.15 -4.10 -5.72
CA LEU A 124 8.58 -3.95 -5.45
C LEU A 124 9.42 -4.12 -6.72
N ASP A 125 9.07 -5.06 -7.61
CA ASP A 125 9.75 -5.22 -8.90
C ASP A 125 9.57 -3.99 -9.81
N ILE A 126 8.36 -3.42 -9.88
CA ILE A 126 8.09 -2.21 -10.67
C ILE A 126 8.87 -1.02 -10.11
N VAL A 127 8.78 -0.78 -8.80
CA VAL A 127 9.43 0.34 -8.13
C VAL A 127 10.95 0.23 -8.26
N GLU A 128 11.52 -0.94 -8.00
CA GLU A 128 12.94 -1.18 -8.19
C GLU A 128 13.35 -0.97 -9.65
N GLY A 129 12.56 -1.44 -10.62
CA GLY A 129 12.82 -1.22 -12.04
C GLY A 129 12.82 0.25 -12.46
N GLN A 130 12.08 1.12 -11.75
CA GLN A 130 12.09 2.57 -11.96
C GLN A 130 13.29 3.24 -11.28
N LEU A 131 13.63 2.84 -10.05
CA LEU A 131 14.66 3.48 -9.22
C LEU A 131 16.08 2.97 -9.48
N ALA A 132 16.22 1.73 -9.95
CA ALA A 132 17.52 1.13 -10.29
C ALA A 132 18.08 1.67 -11.60
N LYS A 133 17.25 2.34 -12.42
CA LYS A 133 17.71 2.99 -13.64
C LYS A 133 18.38 4.32 -13.28
N ARG A 134 19.62 4.48 -13.73
CA ARG A 134 20.36 5.73 -13.71
C ARG A 134 20.66 6.09 -15.16
N GLY A 135 20.10 7.20 -15.65
CA GLY A 135 20.45 7.82 -16.94
C GLY A 135 20.05 7.00 -18.16
#